data_AF-A0AA35M2H9-F1
#
_entry.id   AF-A0AA35M2H9-F1
#
_cell.length_a   1.000
_cell.length_b   1.000
_cell.length_c   1.000
_cell.angle_alpha   90.00
_cell.angle_beta   90.00
_cell.angle_gamma   90.00
#
_symmetry.space_group_name_H-M   'P 1'
#
loop_
_entity.id
_entity.type
_entity.pdbx_description
1 polymer ?
#
loop_
_entity_poly.entity_id
_entity_poly.type
_entity_poly.pdbx_seq_one_letter_code
_entity_poly.pdbx_strand_id
1 'polypeptide(L)'
;MLTVSLASAARIKTIVRKIVFAAGLWKKESVDEKLKENPNYEVCPFCNYIDDFEGLPKHEHPLFKCKSDDCGKLSCRLCRSLAHEGKTCEEAKLPDLAEDVEEQARQLTRLLDEAMSEGRFLNCSRCKVGIELSSGCNKIRCMCNHYQCYYCRASLISVKDEDDIQVAQEEAEDASKKSLADSGGLDARAIELRDDYAQ
;
A
#
# COMPACT_ATOMS: atom_id res chain seq x y z
N MET A 1 -2.96 -21.98 -34.74
CA MET A 1 -2.67 -21.07 -33.61
C MET A 1 -2.15 -21.92 -32.46
N LEU A 2 -0.86 -21.85 -32.14
CA LEU A 2 -0.21 -22.72 -31.15
C LEU A 2 -0.59 -22.28 -29.73
N THR A 3 -1.39 -23.08 -29.05
CA THR A 3 -1.73 -22.90 -27.63
C THR A 3 -0.54 -23.32 -26.77
N VAL A 4 0.37 -22.40 -26.48
CA VAL A 4 1.44 -22.67 -25.49
C VAL A 4 0.79 -22.74 -24.12
N SER A 5 0.72 -23.95 -23.57
CA SER A 5 0.17 -24.22 -22.23
C SER A 5 0.86 -23.37 -21.16
N LEU A 6 0.07 -22.80 -20.25
CA LEU A 6 0.54 -21.98 -19.10
C LEU A 6 1.59 -22.71 -18.25
N ALA A 7 1.56 -24.05 -18.20
CA ALA A 7 2.57 -24.87 -17.51
C ALA A 7 3.97 -24.78 -18.16
N SER A 8 4.04 -24.57 -19.49
CA SER A 8 5.30 -24.38 -20.21
C SER A 8 5.91 -23.01 -19.91
N ALA A 9 5.10 -21.97 -19.76
CA ALA A 9 5.59 -20.63 -19.43
C ALA A 9 6.23 -20.56 -18.04
N ALA A 10 5.66 -21.25 -17.04
CA ALA A 10 6.23 -21.30 -15.69
C ALA A 10 7.59 -22.02 -15.64
N ARG A 11 7.73 -23.14 -16.37
CA ARG A 11 9.01 -23.87 -16.50
C ARG A 11 10.08 -23.04 -17.21
N ILE A 12 9.70 -22.34 -18.29
CA ILE A 12 10.60 -21.43 -19.02
C ILE A 12 11.08 -20.31 -18.09
N LYS A 13 10.19 -19.67 -17.31
CA LYS A 13 10.57 -18.62 -16.33
C LYS A 13 11.60 -19.12 -15.32
N THR A 14 11.44 -20.33 -14.78
CA THR A 14 12.40 -20.91 -13.82
C THR A 14 13.75 -21.22 -14.46
N ILE A 15 13.76 -21.75 -15.70
CA ILE A 15 14.99 -22.03 -16.43
C ILE A 15 15.72 -20.73 -16.79
N VAL A 16 15.02 -19.74 -17.33
CA VAL A 16 15.57 -18.41 -17.62
C VAL A 16 16.14 -17.78 -16.35
N ARG A 17 15.43 -17.86 -15.23
CA ARG A 17 15.92 -17.36 -13.93
C ARG A 17 17.20 -18.08 -13.48
N LYS A 18 17.29 -19.41 -13.63
CA LYS A 18 18.51 -20.18 -13.31
C LYS A 18 19.68 -19.82 -14.23
N ILE A 19 19.44 -19.67 -15.53
CA ILE A 19 20.48 -19.28 -16.50
C ILE A 19 20.98 -17.86 -16.20
N VAL A 20 20.07 -16.90 -16.00
CA VAL A 20 20.42 -15.51 -15.64
C VAL A 20 21.16 -15.46 -14.31
N PHE A 21 20.71 -16.22 -13.30
CA PHE A 21 21.39 -16.31 -12.02
C PHE A 21 22.79 -16.91 -12.14
N ALA A 22 22.94 -18.02 -12.85
CA ALA A 22 24.24 -18.64 -13.10
C ALA A 22 25.16 -17.67 -13.85
N ALA A 23 24.72 -17.05 -14.95
CA ALA A 23 25.49 -16.07 -15.70
C ALA A 23 25.92 -14.86 -14.84
N GLY A 24 25.07 -14.42 -13.91
CA GLY A 24 25.42 -13.40 -12.92
C GLY A 24 26.43 -13.88 -11.88
N LEU A 25 26.41 -15.16 -11.52
CA LEU A 25 27.32 -15.78 -10.57
C LEU A 25 28.75 -15.86 -11.12
N TRP A 26 28.93 -16.39 -12.34
CA TRP A 26 30.24 -16.48 -13.01
C TRP A 26 30.91 -15.11 -13.15
N LYS A 27 30.10 -14.09 -13.46
CA LYS A 27 30.58 -12.72 -13.61
C LYS A 27 31.09 -12.13 -12.28
N LYS A 28 30.47 -12.46 -11.14
CA LYS A 28 30.91 -11.98 -9.81
C LYS A 28 32.24 -12.60 -9.37
N GLU A 29 32.40 -13.91 -9.56
CA GLU A 29 33.62 -14.62 -9.14
C GLU A 29 34.90 -14.03 -9.79
N SER A 30 34.83 -13.70 -11.09
CA SER A 30 35.95 -13.07 -11.81
C SER A 30 36.31 -11.66 -11.32
N VAL A 31 35.34 -10.93 -10.77
CA VAL A 31 35.56 -9.59 -10.22
C VAL A 31 36.21 -9.69 -8.85
N ASP A 32 35.75 -10.62 -8.01
CA ASP A 32 36.27 -10.84 -6.67
C ASP A 32 37.75 -11.30 -6.71
N GLU A 33 38.14 -12.08 -7.72
CA GLU A 33 39.54 -12.46 -7.93
C GLU A 33 40.43 -11.25 -8.23
N LYS A 34 39.99 -10.35 -9.12
CA LYS A 34 40.72 -9.10 -9.44
C LYS A 34 40.81 -8.16 -8.24
N LEU A 35 39.78 -8.09 -7.40
CA LEU A 35 39.80 -7.28 -6.19
C LEU A 35 40.79 -7.80 -5.15
N LYS A 36 41.04 -9.11 -5.11
CA LYS A 36 42.08 -9.70 -4.25
C LYS A 36 43.49 -9.34 -4.71
N GLU A 37 43.69 -9.14 -6.02
CA GLU A 37 44.97 -8.77 -6.59
C GLU A 37 45.37 -7.34 -6.22
N ASN A 38 44.43 -6.39 -6.23
CA ASN A 38 44.68 -5.00 -5.84
C ASN A 38 43.50 -4.41 -5.05
N PRO A 39 43.70 -4.03 -3.76
CA PRO A 39 42.63 -3.45 -2.93
C PRO A 39 42.22 -2.03 -3.36
N ASN A 40 42.99 -1.36 -4.22
CA ASN A 40 42.67 -0.03 -4.73
C ASN A 40 41.68 -0.06 -5.89
N TYR A 41 41.31 -1.25 -6.38
CA TYR A 41 40.27 -1.38 -7.40
C TYR A 41 38.88 -1.16 -6.83
N GLU A 42 38.08 -0.38 -7.55
CA GLU A 42 36.68 -0.15 -7.22
C GLU A 42 35.77 -0.68 -8.32
N VAL A 43 34.70 -1.35 -7.91
CA VAL A 43 33.70 -1.94 -8.82
C VAL A 43 32.49 -1.03 -8.93
N CYS A 44 32.04 -0.81 -10.17
CA CYS A 44 30.77 -0.17 -10.46
C CYS A 44 29.60 -0.86 -9.72
N PRO A 45 28.65 -0.12 -9.13
CA PRO A 45 27.51 -0.73 -8.45
C PRO A 45 26.46 -1.33 -9.40
N PHE A 46 26.51 -1.00 -10.69
CA PHE A 46 25.49 -1.40 -11.67
C PHE A 46 25.97 -2.49 -12.64
N CYS A 47 27.28 -2.72 -12.72
CA CYS A 47 27.88 -3.71 -13.62
C CYS A 47 29.22 -4.20 -13.07
N ASN A 48 29.86 -5.14 -13.76
CA ASN A 48 31.11 -5.76 -13.32
C ASN A 48 32.36 -5.00 -13.79
N TYR A 49 32.22 -3.73 -14.16
CA TYR A 49 33.35 -2.90 -14.55
C TYR A 49 34.16 -2.51 -13.32
N ILE A 50 35.47 -2.65 -13.44
CA ILE A 50 36.46 -2.33 -12.41
C ILE A 50 37.30 -1.17 -12.95
N ASP A 51 37.51 -0.15 -12.13
CA ASP A 51 38.39 0.98 -12.42
C ASP A 51 39.42 1.12 -11.30
N ASP A 52 40.58 1.63 -11.64
CA ASP A 52 41.69 1.91 -10.74
C ASP A 52 41.59 3.34 -10.20
N PHE A 53 41.39 3.48 -8.88
CA PHE A 53 41.37 4.77 -8.19
C PHE A 53 42.61 4.95 -7.31
N GLU A 54 43.76 4.50 -7.79
CA GLU A 54 45.01 4.57 -7.05
C GLU A 54 45.31 6.02 -6.62
N GLY A 55 45.49 6.23 -5.32
CA GLY A 55 45.81 7.54 -4.75
C GLY A 55 44.66 8.55 -4.70
N LEU A 56 43.44 8.21 -5.13
CA LEU A 56 42.29 9.12 -5.13
C LEU A 56 41.35 8.86 -3.95
N PRO A 57 41.40 9.68 -2.88
CA PRO A 57 40.53 9.49 -1.73
C PRO A 57 39.06 9.71 -2.12
N LYS A 58 38.17 8.86 -1.58
CA LYS A 58 36.74 8.88 -1.88
C LYS A 58 36.04 10.19 -1.52
N HIS A 59 36.57 10.94 -0.55
CA HIS A 59 36.00 12.21 -0.11
C HIS A 59 36.28 13.36 -1.08
N GLU A 60 37.43 13.37 -1.75
CA GLU A 60 37.79 14.40 -2.74
C GLU A 60 37.22 14.07 -4.12
N HIS A 61 37.14 12.78 -4.44
CA HIS A 61 36.60 12.28 -5.70
C HIS A 61 35.45 11.31 -5.43
N PRO A 62 34.25 11.79 -5.07
CA PRO A 62 33.11 10.94 -4.74
C PRO A 62 32.41 10.34 -5.96
N LEU A 63 32.72 10.80 -7.18
CA LEU A 63 32.08 10.33 -8.41
C LEU A 63 32.87 9.18 -9.05
N PHE A 64 32.16 8.13 -9.46
CA PHE A 64 32.65 7.00 -10.24
C PHE A 64 31.99 7.05 -11.62
N LYS A 65 32.79 7.12 -12.68
CA LYS A 65 32.32 7.11 -14.06
C LYS A 65 32.62 5.76 -14.70
N CYS A 66 31.58 4.97 -14.96
CA CYS A 66 31.75 3.68 -15.61
C CYS A 66 32.13 3.85 -17.09
N LYS A 67 33.22 3.22 -17.53
CA LYS A 67 33.69 3.22 -18.93
C LYS A 67 33.28 1.96 -19.71
N SER A 68 32.37 1.15 -19.17
CA SER A 68 31.82 -0.01 -19.90
C SER A 68 30.78 0.47 -20.92
N ASP A 69 30.89 -0.05 -22.15
CA ASP A 69 30.03 0.31 -23.29
C ASP A 69 28.53 0.16 -23.00
N ASP A 70 28.15 -0.86 -22.22
CA ASP A 70 26.74 -1.15 -21.90
C ASP A 70 26.20 -0.31 -20.72
N CYS A 71 27.07 0.19 -19.86
CA CYS A 71 26.68 0.82 -18.61
C CYS A 71 26.71 2.35 -18.70
N GLY A 72 27.90 2.93 -18.89
CA GLY A 72 28.09 4.38 -18.97
C GLY A 72 27.61 5.23 -17.77
N LYS A 73 27.11 4.61 -16.69
CA LYS A 73 26.46 5.31 -15.58
C LYS A 73 27.46 6.03 -14.68
N LEU A 74 27.00 7.13 -14.09
CA LEU A 74 27.68 7.86 -13.02
C LEU A 74 27.11 7.40 -11.67
N SER A 75 27.99 6.99 -10.76
CA SER A 75 27.64 6.54 -9.40
C SER A 75 28.47 7.25 -8.34
N CYS A 76 27.96 7.29 -7.11
CA CYS A 76 28.70 7.79 -5.95
C CYS A 76 29.56 6.67 -5.32
N ARG A 77 30.86 6.90 -5.10
CA ARG A 77 31.82 5.98 -4.46
C ARG A 77 31.53 5.74 -2.97
N LEU A 78 30.84 6.68 -2.32
CA LEU A 78 30.51 6.60 -0.90
C LEU A 78 29.27 5.74 -0.64
N CYS A 79 28.15 6.05 -1.30
CA CYS A 79 26.87 5.38 -1.07
C CYS A 79 26.53 4.31 -2.10
N ARG A 80 27.33 4.17 -3.17
CA ARG A 80 27.13 3.22 -4.28
C ARG A 80 25.79 3.38 -5.02
N SER A 81 25.15 4.54 -4.89
CA SER A 81 23.90 4.90 -5.60
C SER A 81 24.21 5.72 -6.86
N LEU A 82 23.18 6.05 -7.65
CA LEU A 82 23.34 6.97 -8.79
C LEU A 82 23.95 8.30 -8.34
N ALA A 83 24.70 8.95 -9.23
CA ALA A 83 25.28 10.26 -8.93
C ALA A 83 24.18 11.26 -8.53
N HIS A 84 24.36 11.91 -7.38
CA HIS A 84 23.34 12.72 -6.72
C HIS A 84 23.91 14.10 -6.32
N GLU A 85 24.43 14.84 -7.30
CA GLU A 85 24.99 16.18 -7.08
C GLU A 85 24.02 17.09 -6.30
N GLY A 86 24.48 17.65 -5.19
CA GLY A 86 23.68 18.54 -4.34
C GLY A 86 22.75 17.85 -3.32
N LYS A 87 22.59 16.52 -3.37
CA LYS A 87 21.89 15.73 -2.33
C LYS A 87 22.89 15.02 -1.42
N THR A 88 22.53 14.79 -0.16
CA THR A 88 23.35 13.95 0.73
C THR A 88 23.24 12.47 0.37
N CYS A 89 24.21 11.66 0.81
CA CYS A 89 24.18 10.21 0.60
C CYS A 89 22.95 9.53 1.27
N GLU A 90 22.39 10.14 2.31
CA GLU A 90 21.20 9.65 3.00
C GLU A 90 19.95 9.93 2.17
N GLU A 91 19.81 11.17 1.68
CA GLU A 91 18.72 11.57 0.79
C GLU A 91 18.70 10.77 -0.52
N ALA A 92 19.87 10.43 -1.07
CA ALA A 92 19.95 9.64 -2.30
C ALA A 92 19.61 8.15 -2.11
N LYS A 93 19.66 7.65 -0.87
CA LYS A 93 19.23 6.28 -0.54
C LYS A 93 17.74 6.19 -0.29
N LEU A 94 17.11 7.30 0.10
CA LEU A 94 15.67 7.35 0.14
C LEU A 94 15.20 7.08 -1.28
N PRO A 95 14.24 6.14 -1.48
CA PRO A 95 13.60 6.05 -2.78
C PRO A 95 13.12 7.45 -3.11
N ASP A 96 13.49 7.98 -4.29
CA ASP A 96 12.79 9.14 -4.83
C ASP A 96 11.31 8.77 -4.68
N LEU A 97 10.57 9.54 -3.86
CA LEU A 97 9.14 9.33 -3.68
C LEU A 97 8.55 9.51 -5.07
N ALA A 98 8.44 8.40 -5.78
CA ALA A 98 8.12 8.38 -7.19
C ALA A 98 6.78 9.07 -7.36
N GLU A 99 6.53 9.64 -8.54
CA GLU A 99 5.24 10.22 -8.91
C GLU A 99 4.06 9.31 -8.52
N ASP A 100 4.31 8.00 -8.49
CA ASP A 100 3.49 6.90 -7.99
C ASP A 100 2.91 7.12 -6.58
N VAL A 101 3.68 7.70 -5.64
CA VAL A 101 3.24 7.92 -4.25
C VAL A 101 2.23 9.07 -4.18
N GLU A 102 2.44 10.12 -4.96
CA GLU A 102 1.51 11.24 -5.04
C GLU A 102 0.23 10.83 -5.78
N GLU A 103 0.33 9.98 -6.80
CA GLU A 103 -0.83 9.38 -7.45
C GLU A 103 -1.61 8.45 -6.52
N GLN A 104 -0.92 7.58 -5.77
CA GLN A 104 -1.55 6.72 -4.75
C GLN A 104 -2.23 7.54 -3.65
N ALA A 105 -1.59 8.60 -3.15
CA ALA A 105 -2.18 9.49 -2.16
C ALA A 105 -3.45 10.16 -2.70
N ARG A 106 -3.42 10.70 -3.94
CA ARG A 106 -4.59 11.29 -4.59
C ARG A 106 -5.72 10.28 -4.80
N GLN A 107 -5.40 9.05 -5.17
CA GLN A 107 -6.38 7.99 -5.33
C GLN A 107 -7.02 7.62 -3.99
N LEU A 108 -6.23 7.53 -2.92
CA LEU A 108 -6.72 7.25 -1.58
C LEU A 108 -7.66 8.37 -1.07
N THR A 109 -7.28 9.64 -1.30
CA THR A 109 -8.12 10.80 -0.96
C THR A 109 -9.45 10.77 -1.73
N ARG A 110 -9.42 10.48 -3.04
CA ARG A 110 -10.65 10.35 -3.84
C ARG A 110 -11.58 9.26 -3.31
N LEU A 111 -11.05 8.09 -3.00
CA LEU A 111 -11.85 6.99 -2.44
C LEU A 111 -12.47 7.35 -1.09
N LEU A 112 -11.73 8.10 -0.26
CA LEU A 112 -12.26 8.61 1.01
C LEU A 112 -13.38 9.63 0.76
N ASP A 113 -13.16 10.60 -0.13
CA ASP A 113 -14.16 11.63 -0.46
C ASP A 113 -15.41 11.04 -1.10
N GLU A 114 -15.26 10.01 -1.94
CA GLU A 114 -16.36 9.25 -2.53
C GLU A 114 -17.14 8.51 -1.44
N ALA A 115 -16.47 7.80 -0.53
CA ALA A 115 -17.12 7.14 0.62
C ALA A 115 -17.83 8.14 1.55
N MET A 116 -17.24 9.31 1.78
CA MET A 116 -17.84 10.39 2.58
C MET A 116 -19.02 11.05 1.86
N SER A 117 -18.99 11.11 0.52
CA SER A 117 -20.06 11.65 -0.32
C SER A 117 -21.24 10.68 -0.48
N GLU A 118 -20.98 9.38 -0.58
CA GLU A 118 -22.00 8.33 -0.43
C GLU A 118 -22.68 8.44 0.94
N GLY A 119 -21.91 8.81 1.97
CA GLY A 119 -22.40 9.12 3.31
C GLY A 119 -23.29 10.35 3.42
N ARG A 120 -23.53 11.14 2.35
CA ARG A 120 -24.45 12.30 2.34
C ARG A 120 -25.91 11.92 2.10
N PHE A 121 -26.14 10.80 1.42
CA PHE A 121 -27.49 10.32 1.12
C PHE A 121 -27.78 9.07 1.94
N LEU A 122 -28.82 9.14 2.76
CA LEU A 122 -29.26 7.99 3.54
C LEU A 122 -30.54 7.40 2.96
N ASN A 123 -30.54 6.10 2.67
CA ASN A 123 -31.76 5.41 2.25
C ASN A 123 -32.75 5.25 3.41
N CYS A 124 -34.03 5.46 3.13
CA CYS A 124 -35.09 5.16 4.09
C CYS A 124 -35.12 3.65 4.41
N SER A 125 -35.13 3.25 5.68
CA SER A 125 -35.24 1.85 6.09
C SER A 125 -36.51 1.18 5.55
N ARG A 126 -37.62 1.94 5.44
CA ARG A 126 -38.94 1.50 4.96
C ARG A 126 -39.10 1.51 3.44
N CYS A 127 -38.84 2.63 2.76
CA CYS A 127 -39.11 2.77 1.31
C CYS A 127 -37.87 2.86 0.43
N LYS A 128 -36.65 2.81 1.01
CA LYS A 128 -35.35 2.84 0.32
C LYS A 128 -35.02 4.08 -0.51
N VAL A 129 -35.90 5.10 -0.53
CA VAL A 129 -35.63 6.40 -1.15
C VAL A 129 -34.48 7.11 -0.42
N GLY A 130 -33.56 7.73 -1.18
CA GLY A 130 -32.46 8.52 -0.63
C GLY A 130 -32.94 9.83 0.00
N ILE A 131 -32.47 10.12 1.20
CA ILE A 131 -32.80 11.31 2.00
C ILE A 131 -31.50 12.11 2.18
N GLU A 132 -31.52 13.38 1.80
CA GLU A 132 -30.42 14.33 2.08
C GLU A 132 -30.64 14.99 3.45
N LEU A 133 -29.58 15.12 4.24
CA LEU A 133 -29.66 15.73 5.57
C LEU A 133 -29.72 17.26 5.45
N SER A 134 -30.90 17.84 5.69
CA SER A 134 -31.13 19.28 5.46
C SER A 134 -30.55 20.21 6.53
N SER A 135 -30.39 19.78 7.79
CA SER A 135 -29.62 20.53 8.81
C SER A 135 -29.57 19.80 10.17
N GLY A 136 -28.37 19.48 10.67
CA GLY A 136 -27.99 19.33 12.09
C GLY A 136 -28.75 18.38 13.03
N CYS A 137 -29.82 17.73 12.58
CA CYS A 137 -30.66 16.85 13.40
C CYS A 137 -30.54 15.40 12.93
N ASN A 138 -30.15 14.51 13.83
CA ASN A 138 -30.08 13.07 13.53
C ASN A 138 -31.46 12.42 13.33
N LYS A 139 -32.56 13.08 13.72
CA LYS A 139 -33.93 12.61 13.44
C LYS A 139 -34.35 13.08 12.05
N ILE A 140 -34.40 12.15 11.10
CA ILE A 140 -34.84 12.43 9.74
C ILE A 140 -36.25 11.90 9.51
N ARG A 141 -37.06 12.67 8.77
CA ARG A 141 -38.40 12.26 8.33
C ARG A 141 -38.35 11.99 6.82
N CYS A 142 -38.75 10.79 6.42
CA CYS A 142 -38.92 10.43 5.02
C CYS A 142 -40.26 10.94 4.48
N MET A 143 -40.37 11.13 3.15
CA MET A 143 -41.63 11.46 2.47
C MET A 143 -42.70 10.36 2.62
N CYS A 144 -42.31 9.13 2.96
CA CYS A 144 -43.25 8.05 3.32
C CYS A 144 -43.79 8.13 4.76
N ASN A 145 -43.56 9.26 5.44
CA ASN A 145 -43.90 9.53 6.85
C ASN A 145 -43.23 8.61 7.88
N HIS A 146 -42.17 7.90 7.49
CA HIS A 146 -41.32 7.16 8.41
C HIS A 146 -40.26 8.07 9.04
N TYR A 147 -40.01 7.92 10.34
CA TYR A 147 -38.89 8.56 11.01
C TYR A 147 -37.79 7.55 11.26
N GLN A 148 -36.55 7.96 11.08
CA GLN A 148 -35.39 7.13 11.39
C GLN A 148 -34.22 8.00 11.87
N CYS A 149 -33.25 7.36 12.51
CA CYS A 149 -32.01 8.02 12.90
C CYS A 149 -31.03 8.04 11.72
N TYR A 150 -30.37 9.18 11.48
CA TYR A 150 -29.36 9.36 10.43
C TYR A 150 -28.14 8.46 10.66
N TYR A 151 -27.68 8.36 11.90
CA TYR A 151 -26.46 7.64 12.28
C TYR A 151 -26.67 6.12 12.32
N CYS A 152 -27.62 5.65 13.13
CA CYS A 152 -27.83 4.21 13.35
C CYS A 152 -28.85 3.58 12.41
N ARG A 153 -29.53 4.37 11.55
CA ARG A 153 -30.54 3.90 10.58
C ARG A 153 -31.77 3.21 11.19
N ALA A 154 -31.90 3.20 12.51
CA ALA A 154 -33.02 2.61 13.23
C ALA A 154 -34.30 3.41 13.01
N SER A 155 -35.43 2.69 12.91
CA SER A 155 -36.78 3.26 12.93
C SER A 155 -37.00 4.01 14.23
N LEU A 156 -37.48 5.25 14.15
CA LEU A 156 -37.91 6.02 15.30
C LEU A 156 -39.43 5.94 15.39
N ILE A 157 -39.95 5.21 16.36
CA ILE A 157 -41.37 5.15 16.65
C ILE A 157 -41.74 6.47 17.36
N SER A 158 -42.74 7.19 16.83
CA SER A 158 -43.34 8.30 17.57
C SER A 158 -44.29 7.73 18.59
N VAL A 159 -43.77 7.45 19.79
CA VAL A 159 -44.55 6.90 20.90
C VAL A 159 -45.67 7.89 21.24
N LYS A 160 -46.93 7.45 21.17
CA LYS A 160 -48.07 8.22 21.68
C LYS A 160 -48.78 7.57 22.87
N ASP A 161 -48.53 6.29 23.16
CA ASP A 161 -49.08 5.60 24.33
C ASP A 161 -48.02 4.64 24.93
N GLU A 162 -48.03 4.45 26.26
CA GLU A 162 -46.97 3.75 27.03
C GLU A 162 -46.78 2.26 26.63
N ASP A 163 -47.81 1.63 26.05
CA ASP A 163 -47.78 0.23 25.62
C ASP A 163 -46.91 0.00 24.36
N ASP A 164 -46.63 1.05 23.58
CA ASP A 164 -45.80 0.96 22.36
C ASP A 164 -44.29 0.85 22.65
N ILE A 165 -43.86 1.11 23.90
CA ILE A 165 -42.43 1.10 24.29
C ILE A 165 -41.90 -0.32 24.35
N GLN A 166 -42.68 -1.28 24.86
CA GLN A 166 -42.26 -2.67 24.98
C GLN A 166 -42.07 -3.31 23.60
N VAL A 167 -43.00 -3.06 22.67
CA VAL A 167 -42.93 -3.55 21.28
C VAL A 167 -41.71 -2.95 20.55
N ALA A 168 -41.43 -1.66 20.76
CA ALA A 168 -40.25 -1.00 20.19
C ALA A 168 -38.92 -1.57 20.70
N GLN A 169 -38.86 -1.96 21.97
CA GLN A 169 -37.67 -2.56 22.58
C GLN A 169 -37.39 -3.96 22.04
N GLU A 170 -38.43 -4.79 21.91
CA GLU A 170 -38.32 -6.14 21.34
C GLU A 170 -37.87 -6.12 19.87
N GLU A 171 -38.45 -5.23 19.04
CA GLU A 171 -38.04 -5.07 17.64
C GLU A 171 -36.58 -4.59 17.49
N ALA A 172 -36.12 -3.71 18.39
CA ALA A 172 -34.74 -3.23 18.39
C ALA A 172 -33.73 -4.33 18.78
N GLU A 173 -34.07 -5.17 19.76
CA GLU A 173 -33.24 -6.31 20.14
C GLU A 173 -33.14 -7.36 19.03
N ASP A 174 -34.24 -7.65 18.35
CA ASP A 174 -34.28 -8.63 17.26
C ASP A 174 -33.51 -8.14 16.02
N ALA A 175 -33.57 -6.85 15.72
CA ALA A 175 -32.74 -6.23 14.69
C ALA A 175 -31.25 -6.32 15.03
N SER A 176 -30.88 -6.12 16.31
CA SER A 176 -29.49 -6.25 16.78
C SER A 176 -28.97 -7.69 16.65
N LYS A 177 -29.76 -8.69 17.06
CA LYS A 177 -29.40 -10.12 16.98
C LYS A 177 -29.22 -10.58 15.52
N LYS A 178 -30.07 -10.08 14.62
CA LYS A 178 -29.96 -10.38 13.17
C LYS A 178 -28.69 -9.81 12.55
N SER A 179 -28.29 -8.60 12.95
CA SER A 179 -27.06 -7.98 12.44
C SER A 179 -25.77 -8.74 12.81
N LEU A 180 -25.73 -9.37 13.99
CA LEU A 180 -24.64 -10.26 14.41
C LEU A 180 -24.59 -11.57 13.62
N ALA A 181 -25.74 -12.08 13.17
CA ALA A 181 -25.82 -13.32 12.40
C ALA A 181 -25.35 -13.12 10.94
N ASP A 182 -25.68 -11.97 10.34
CA ASP A 182 -25.32 -11.65 8.96
C ASP A 182 -23.84 -11.25 8.79
N SER A 183 -23.15 -10.82 9.86
CA SER A 183 -21.73 -10.46 9.83
C SER A 183 -20.77 -11.65 9.89
N GLY A 184 -21.28 -12.91 9.86
CA GLY A 184 -20.46 -14.12 9.81
C GLY A 184 -19.37 -14.14 10.88
N GLY A 185 -19.80 -14.22 12.16
CA GLY A 185 -18.99 -14.36 13.37
C GLY A 185 -17.46 -14.29 13.17
N LEU A 186 -16.90 -13.08 13.31
CA LEU A 186 -15.45 -12.93 13.43
C LEU A 186 -15.00 -13.64 14.71
N ASP A 187 -14.16 -14.66 14.52
CA ASP A 187 -13.54 -15.48 15.55
C ASP A 187 -13.03 -14.62 16.72
N ALA A 188 -13.55 -14.90 17.91
CA ALA A 188 -13.21 -14.24 19.16
C ALA A 188 -11.73 -14.43 19.58
N ARG A 189 -10.89 -15.17 18.82
CA ARG A 189 -9.44 -15.30 19.07
C ARG A 189 -8.57 -14.16 18.52
N ALA A 190 -9.12 -13.18 17.80
CA ALA A 190 -8.32 -12.10 17.20
C ALA A 190 -8.13 -10.85 18.11
N ILE A 191 -8.69 -10.81 19.32
CA ILE A 191 -8.70 -9.62 20.18
C ILE A 191 -7.62 -9.63 21.28
N GLU A 192 -6.89 -10.74 21.50
CA GLU A 192 -5.91 -10.84 22.60
C GLU A 192 -4.43 -10.61 22.20
N LEU A 193 -4.14 -9.86 21.13
CA LEU A 193 -2.74 -9.54 20.75
C LEU A 193 -2.49 -8.04 20.52
N ARG A 194 -3.26 -7.15 21.17
CA ARG A 194 -3.09 -5.69 21.01
C ARG A 194 -2.83 -4.89 22.28
N ASP A 195 -2.52 -5.55 23.40
CA ASP A 195 -2.22 -4.88 24.67
C ASP A 195 -0.73 -4.81 25.04
N ASP A 196 0.19 -5.28 24.18
CA ASP A 196 1.64 -5.23 24.48
C ASP A 196 2.37 -3.99 23.91
N TYR A 197 1.65 -2.97 23.42
CA TYR A 197 2.25 -1.71 22.94
C TYR A 197 1.80 -0.47 23.71
N ALA A 198 1.45 -0.66 24.97
CA ALA A 198 1.22 0.43 25.92
C ALA A 198 1.75 0.09 27.32
N GLN A 199 3.06 -0.22 27.42
CA GLN A 199 3.94 0.16 28.55
C GLN A 199 5.40 -0.17 28.27
#